data_AF-A0A925K496-F1
#
_entry.id   AF-A0A925K496-F1
#
_cell.length_a   1.000
_cell.length_b   1.000
_cell.length_c   1.000
_cell.angle_alpha   90.00
_cell.angle_beta   90.00
_cell.angle_gamma   90.00
#
_symmetry.space_group_name_H-M   'P 1'
#
loop_
_entity.id
_entity.type
_entity.pdbx_description
1 polymer ?
#
loop_
_entity_poly.entity_id
_entity_poly.type
_entity_poly.pdbx_seq_one_letter_code
_entity_poly.pdbx_strand_id
1 'polypeptide(L)'
;MKKIILTSLVIAMGFFAAEAQTKKKSKKAKPLTAEQKQKASLAKMETDRQAKFETQRIERLEADSIRKADEQMEEFTKDSLRQDWKAKKLSAVDSTNKATWTKTVSDRDAQYDHDRSQSAIIKKAGVNDVQGRKVKAINEQYNERAKALRLDSTMSQEQITTQLATINEERRAKIKEVVGSSKEKKIEKARKSYSLKNNDDHDAKWIDDAAMVKKEK
;
A
#
# COMPACT_ATOMS: atom_id res chain seq x y z
N MET A 1 31.55 -10.29 32.41
CA MET A 1 32.65 -9.37 32.02
C MET A 1 32.40 -9.00 30.56
N LYS A 2 31.89 -7.82 30.16
CA LYS A 2 32.35 -6.42 30.27
C LYS A 2 31.07 -5.53 30.13
N LYS A 3 30.54 -4.84 31.14
CA LYS A 3 30.73 -3.45 31.61
C LYS A 3 30.83 -2.32 30.54
N ILE A 4 29.79 -1.46 30.56
CA ILE A 4 29.77 0.04 30.53
C ILE A 4 30.11 0.67 29.15
N ILE A 5 29.33 1.60 28.56
CA ILE A 5 29.25 3.04 28.88
C ILE A 5 27.86 3.65 28.55
N LEU A 6 27.28 4.22 29.60
CA LEU A 6 26.26 5.28 29.64
C LEU A 6 26.99 6.64 29.59
N THR A 7 26.28 7.72 29.22
CA THR A 7 26.58 9.15 29.43
C THR A 7 27.51 9.90 28.45
N SER A 8 26.96 10.93 27.78
CA SER A 8 27.30 12.36 27.98
C SER A 8 26.41 13.25 27.07
N LEU A 9 25.59 14.14 27.64
CA LEU A 9 25.91 15.53 28.04
C LEU A 9 26.09 16.45 26.81
N VAL A 10 25.09 17.26 26.44
CA VAL A 10 24.91 18.69 26.84
C VAL A 10 25.71 19.68 25.97
N ILE A 11 24.93 20.54 25.30
CA ILE A 11 25.19 21.95 24.94
C ILE A 11 26.40 22.25 24.05
N ALA A 12 26.09 22.74 22.84
CA ALA A 12 26.83 23.82 22.21
C ALA A 12 25.84 24.80 21.56
N MET A 13 25.06 25.50 22.40
CA MET A 13 24.59 26.84 22.03
C MET A 13 25.82 27.74 22.01
N GLY A 14 26.37 27.95 20.82
CA GLY A 14 27.46 28.87 20.55
C GLY A 14 27.00 30.08 19.75
N PHE A 15 26.01 30.82 20.27
CA PHE A 15 25.75 32.19 19.83
C PHE A 15 26.71 33.12 20.59
N PHE A 16 27.89 33.35 20.03
CA PHE A 16 28.70 34.52 20.36
C PHE A 16 29.25 35.11 19.06
N ALA A 17 28.36 35.77 18.30
CA ALA A 17 28.79 36.80 17.39
C ALA A 17 29.12 38.03 18.23
N ALA A 18 30.40 38.38 18.25
CA ALA A 18 30.98 39.50 18.98
C ALA A 18 30.18 40.80 18.77
N GLU A 19 29.71 41.39 19.86
CA GLU A 19 29.29 42.78 19.95
C GLU A 19 30.50 43.69 19.70
N ALA A 20 30.78 43.99 18.43
CA ALA A 20 31.52 45.19 18.07
C ALA A 20 30.58 46.39 18.22
N GLN A 21 30.55 46.98 19.42
CA GLN A 21 29.92 48.27 19.71
C GLN A 21 30.56 49.39 18.87
N THR A 22 30.10 49.54 17.63
CA THR A 22 30.23 50.81 16.93
C THR A 22 29.02 51.66 17.30
N LYS A 23 29.24 52.73 18.07
CA LYS A 23 28.26 53.81 18.31
C LYS A 23 28.00 54.53 16.98
N LYS A 24 27.26 53.90 16.07
CA LYS A 24 26.69 54.56 14.89
C LYS A 24 25.47 55.35 15.36
N LYS A 25 25.59 56.67 15.26
CA LYS A 25 24.50 57.64 15.41
C LYS A 25 23.21 57.07 14.82
N SER A 26 22.21 56.82 15.65
CA SER A 26 20.89 56.34 15.23
C SER A 26 20.24 57.39 14.33
N LYS A 27 20.39 57.24 13.00
CA LYS A 27 19.52 57.93 12.06
C LYS A 27 18.10 57.46 12.36
N LYS A 28 17.24 58.35 12.90
CA LYS A 28 15.81 58.09 13.08
C LYS A 28 15.28 57.46 11.78
N ALA A 29 14.85 56.21 11.85
CA ALA A 29 14.25 55.51 10.72
C ALA A 29 13.08 56.35 10.22
N LYS A 30 13.09 56.74 8.94
CA LYS A 30 11.96 57.44 8.34
C LYS A 30 10.70 56.57 8.53
N PRO A 31 9.55 57.16 8.93
CA PRO A 31 8.32 56.39 9.07
C PRO A 31 7.97 55.73 7.73
N LEU A 32 7.72 54.43 7.76
CA LEU A 32 7.28 53.66 6.58
C LEU A 32 6.09 54.35 5.92
N THR A 33 6.16 54.51 4.59
CA THR A 33 5.04 55.06 3.81
C THR A 33 3.83 54.11 3.89
N ALA A 34 2.63 54.64 3.67
CA ALA A 34 1.39 53.85 3.74
C ALA A 34 1.43 52.62 2.82
N GLU A 35 2.00 52.77 1.61
CA GLU A 35 2.19 51.67 0.66
C GLU A 35 3.16 50.59 1.17
N GLN A 36 4.24 50.98 1.85
CA GLN A 36 5.18 50.01 2.43
C GLN A 36 4.55 49.23 3.58
N LYS A 37 3.69 49.88 4.39
CA LYS A 37 2.92 49.20 5.44
C LYS A 37 1.90 48.21 4.85
N GLN A 38 1.21 48.59 3.78
CA GLN A 38 0.27 47.70 3.07
C GLN A 38 0.99 46.48 2.48
N LYS A 39 2.10 46.69 1.76
CA LYS A 39 2.92 45.59 1.20
C LYS A 39 3.45 44.65 2.28
N ALA A 40 3.92 45.19 3.41
CA ALA A 40 4.37 44.37 4.54
C ALA A 40 3.21 43.55 5.15
N SER A 41 2.00 44.12 5.22
CA SER A 41 0.83 43.37 5.72
C SER A 41 0.39 42.25 4.77
N LEU A 42 0.45 42.48 3.45
CA LEU A 42 0.14 41.46 2.44
C LEU A 42 1.17 40.34 2.46
N ALA A 43 2.46 40.67 2.51
CA ALA A 43 3.52 39.68 2.61
C ALA A 43 3.38 38.83 3.88
N LYS A 44 3.05 39.45 5.02
CA LYS A 44 2.78 38.72 6.27
C LYS A 44 1.55 37.79 6.15
N MET A 45 0.47 38.26 5.53
CA MET A 45 -0.70 37.41 5.28
C MET A 45 -0.39 36.24 4.35
N GLU A 46 0.47 36.44 3.34
CA GLU A 46 0.89 35.38 2.43
C GLU A 46 1.78 34.35 3.12
N THR A 47 2.75 34.78 3.93
CA THR A 47 3.57 33.87 4.75
C THR A 47 2.73 33.10 5.76
N ASP A 48 1.78 33.77 6.43
CA ASP A 48 0.88 33.12 7.39
C ASP A 48 -0.04 32.11 6.67
N ARG A 49 -0.48 32.42 5.45
CA ARG A 49 -1.29 31.51 4.62
C ARG A 49 -0.47 30.29 4.18
N GLN A 50 0.77 30.49 3.72
CA GLN A 50 1.67 29.40 3.34
C GLN A 50 1.99 28.52 4.55
N ALA A 51 2.33 29.10 5.70
CA ALA A 51 2.59 28.37 6.93
C ALA A 51 1.38 27.53 7.34
N LYS A 52 0.15 28.08 7.29
CA LYS A 52 -1.08 27.31 7.56
C LYS A 52 -1.27 26.14 6.60
N PHE A 53 -0.99 26.30 5.31
CA PHE A 53 -1.08 25.19 4.37
C PHE A 53 -0.02 24.11 4.62
N GLU A 54 1.19 24.51 4.98
CA GLU A 54 2.25 23.57 5.34
C GLU A 54 1.90 22.81 6.61
N THR A 55 1.40 23.49 7.65
CA THR A 55 0.91 22.84 8.88
C THR A 55 -0.21 21.85 8.56
N GLN A 56 -1.24 22.25 7.79
CA GLN A 56 -2.32 21.33 7.41
C GLN A 56 -1.82 20.14 6.58
N ARG A 57 -0.82 20.35 5.73
CA ARG A 57 -0.21 19.26 4.95
C ARG A 57 0.54 18.29 5.87
N ILE A 58 1.31 18.81 6.83
CA ILE A 58 2.05 18.00 7.80
C ILE A 58 1.07 17.20 8.68
N GLU A 59 0.05 17.85 9.23
CA GLU A 59 -0.99 17.18 10.04
C GLU A 59 -1.67 16.04 9.27
N ARG A 60 -1.99 16.24 7.99
CA ARG A 60 -2.55 15.15 7.15
C ARG A 60 -1.57 14.00 6.95
N LEU A 61 -0.28 14.31 6.76
CA LEU A 61 0.75 13.28 6.61
C LEU A 61 0.97 12.50 7.91
N GLU A 62 0.96 13.18 9.06
CA GLU A 62 1.05 12.55 10.38
C GLU A 62 -0.17 11.68 10.68
N ALA A 63 -1.38 12.19 10.43
CA ALA A 63 -2.61 11.42 10.59
C ALA A 63 -2.63 10.17 9.70
N ASP A 64 -2.20 10.29 8.43
CA ASP A 64 -2.05 9.14 7.54
C ASP A 64 -0.96 8.17 8.00
N SER A 65 0.10 8.65 8.63
CA SER A 65 1.17 7.81 9.18
C SER A 65 0.68 7.01 10.39
N ILE A 66 -0.02 7.67 11.32
CA ILE A 66 -0.59 7.02 12.52
C ILE A 66 -1.60 5.94 12.08
N ARG A 67 -2.53 6.28 11.19
CA ARG A 67 -3.50 5.32 10.66
C ARG A 67 -2.84 4.09 10.02
N LYS A 68 -1.76 4.28 9.25
CA LYS A 68 -1.02 3.15 8.67
C LYS A 68 -0.32 2.29 9.72
N ALA A 69 0.20 2.89 10.78
CA ALA A 69 0.82 2.16 11.88
C ALA A 69 -0.22 1.36 12.68
N ASP A 70 -1.39 1.94 12.95
CA ASP A 70 -2.50 1.26 13.61
C ASP A 70 -3.02 0.07 12.78
N GLU A 71 -3.20 0.26 11.47
CA GLU A 71 -3.57 -0.82 10.55
C GLU A 71 -2.55 -1.98 10.58
N GLN A 72 -1.24 -1.67 10.66
CA GLN A 72 -0.19 -2.70 10.75
C GLN A 72 -0.22 -3.45 12.09
N MET A 73 -0.42 -2.73 13.19
CA MET A 73 -0.54 -3.34 14.53
C MET A 73 -1.78 -4.22 14.64
N GLU A 74 -2.89 -3.81 14.03
CA GLU A 74 -4.12 -4.60 13.99
C GLU A 74 -3.93 -5.88 13.18
N GLU A 75 -3.29 -5.81 12.01
CA GLU A 75 -2.94 -6.98 11.20
C GLU A 75 -2.04 -7.96 11.97
N PHE A 76 -1.01 -7.46 12.66
CA PHE A 76 -0.12 -8.28 13.49
C PHE A 76 -0.88 -8.97 14.62
N THR A 77 -1.76 -8.25 15.32
CA THR A 77 -2.56 -8.80 16.42
C THR A 77 -3.49 -9.90 15.95
N LYS A 78 -4.17 -9.70 14.81
CA LYS A 78 -5.03 -10.71 14.19
C LYS A 78 -4.25 -11.98 13.83
N ASP A 79 -3.03 -11.83 13.31
CA ASP A 79 -2.17 -12.97 12.97
C ASP A 79 -1.71 -13.74 14.19
N SER A 80 -1.30 -13.05 15.26
CA SER A 80 -0.91 -13.70 16.50
C SER A 80 -2.08 -14.51 17.09
N LEU A 81 -3.27 -13.92 17.19
CA LEU A 81 -4.46 -14.62 17.69
C LEU A 81 -4.83 -15.84 16.83
N ARG A 82 -4.61 -15.75 15.52
CA ARG A 82 -4.85 -16.84 14.57
C ARG A 82 -3.89 -18.01 14.79
N GLN A 83 -2.60 -17.73 15.01
CA GLN A 83 -1.60 -18.75 15.33
C GLN A 83 -1.90 -19.43 16.67
N ASP A 84 -2.27 -18.65 17.69
CA ASP A 84 -2.64 -19.18 19.00
C ASP A 84 -3.89 -20.08 18.92
N TRP A 85 -4.91 -19.64 18.18
CA TRP A 85 -6.11 -20.43 17.95
C TRP A 85 -5.77 -21.74 17.20
N LYS A 86 -4.90 -21.67 16.20
CA LYS A 86 -4.42 -22.84 15.43
C LYS A 86 -3.69 -23.83 16.33
N ALA A 87 -2.76 -23.36 17.16
CA ALA A 87 -2.02 -24.19 18.10
C ALA A 87 -2.96 -24.87 19.12
N LYS A 88 -3.88 -24.11 19.72
CA LYS A 88 -4.87 -24.64 20.67
C LYS A 88 -5.78 -25.69 20.03
N LYS A 89 -6.33 -25.41 18.84
CA LYS A 89 -7.22 -26.36 18.16
C LYS A 89 -6.48 -27.61 17.72
N LEU A 90 -5.27 -27.49 17.16
CA LEU A 90 -4.49 -28.64 16.73
C LEU A 90 -4.13 -29.56 17.91
N SER A 91 -3.89 -29.00 19.10
CA SER A 91 -3.64 -29.78 20.33
C SER A 91 -4.86 -30.54 20.84
N ALA A 92 -6.08 -30.11 20.49
CA ALA A 92 -7.34 -30.71 20.95
C ALA A 92 -7.95 -31.71 19.95
N VAL A 93 -7.37 -31.85 18.76
CA VAL A 93 -7.85 -32.78 17.72
C VAL A 93 -7.19 -34.14 17.92
N ASP A 94 -8.00 -35.20 17.99
CA ASP A 94 -7.48 -36.58 18.07
C ASP A 94 -6.67 -36.96 16.82
N SER A 95 -5.84 -38.00 16.93
CA SER A 95 -4.96 -38.46 15.84
C SER A 95 -5.70 -38.89 14.56
N THR A 96 -6.92 -39.39 14.67
CA THR A 96 -7.77 -39.88 13.58
C THR A 96 -8.34 -38.72 12.76
N ASN A 97 -8.65 -37.60 13.41
CA ASN A 97 -9.16 -36.38 12.78
C ASN A 97 -8.05 -35.40 12.35
N LYS A 98 -6.80 -35.64 12.77
CA LYS A 98 -5.66 -34.75 12.52
C LYS A 98 -5.41 -34.48 11.03
N ALA A 99 -5.56 -35.48 10.16
CA ALA A 99 -5.32 -35.31 8.72
C ALA A 99 -6.35 -34.36 8.08
N THR A 100 -7.63 -34.56 8.36
CA THR A 100 -8.73 -33.70 7.88
C THR A 100 -8.56 -32.27 8.38
N TRP A 101 -8.25 -32.10 9.67
CA TRP A 101 -8.02 -30.76 10.24
C TRP A 101 -6.78 -30.08 9.67
N THR A 102 -5.68 -30.81 9.47
CA THR A 102 -4.46 -30.25 8.88
C THR A 102 -4.77 -29.71 7.47
N LYS A 103 -5.54 -30.46 6.68
CA LYS A 103 -6.01 -30.01 5.37
C LYS A 103 -6.90 -28.77 5.47
N THR A 104 -7.94 -28.79 6.30
CA THR A 104 -8.85 -27.64 6.47
C THR A 104 -8.12 -26.38 6.93
N VAL A 105 -7.15 -26.51 7.84
CA VAL A 105 -6.34 -25.38 8.31
C VAL A 105 -5.42 -24.88 7.19
N SER A 106 -4.79 -25.79 6.43
CA SER A 106 -3.96 -25.42 5.27
C SER A 106 -4.76 -24.71 4.18
N ASP A 107 -5.94 -25.23 3.83
CA ASP A 107 -6.82 -24.63 2.82
C ASP A 107 -7.26 -23.23 3.25
N ARG A 108 -7.57 -23.09 4.55
CA ARG A 108 -7.94 -21.80 5.12
C ARG A 108 -6.76 -20.83 5.16
N ASP A 109 -5.55 -21.29 5.52
CA ASP A 109 -4.32 -20.48 5.48
C ASP A 109 -4.08 -19.94 4.07
N ALA A 110 -4.15 -20.82 3.06
CA ALA A 110 -4.00 -20.44 1.66
C ALA A 110 -5.04 -19.39 1.22
N GLN A 111 -6.30 -19.51 1.69
CA GLN A 111 -7.33 -18.51 1.42
C GLN A 111 -7.00 -17.15 2.05
N TYR A 112 -6.52 -17.12 3.29
CA TYR A 112 -6.13 -15.85 3.94
C TYR A 112 -4.91 -15.20 3.28
N ASP A 113 -3.93 -16.00 2.87
CA ASP A 113 -2.76 -15.48 2.15
C ASP A 113 -3.15 -14.92 0.79
N HIS A 114 -4.08 -15.58 0.08
CA HIS A 114 -4.68 -15.06 -1.14
C HIS A 114 -5.41 -13.72 -0.88
N ASP A 115 -6.28 -13.66 0.11
CA ASP A 115 -7.02 -12.43 0.46
C ASP A 115 -6.09 -11.26 0.85
N ARG A 116 -5.02 -11.57 1.60
CA ARG A 116 -3.99 -10.61 1.99
C ARG A 116 -3.23 -10.10 0.77
N SER A 117 -2.82 -10.99 -0.11
CA SER A 117 -2.12 -10.63 -1.34
C SER A 117 -2.95 -9.68 -2.21
N GLN A 118 -4.23 -10.01 -2.43
CA GLN A 118 -5.13 -9.18 -3.22
C GLN A 118 -5.34 -7.81 -2.57
N SER A 119 -5.52 -7.79 -1.25
CA SER A 119 -5.69 -6.53 -0.50
C SER A 119 -4.44 -5.66 -0.56
N ALA A 120 -3.24 -6.25 -0.44
CA ALA A 120 -1.97 -5.55 -0.59
C ALA A 120 -1.78 -4.97 -2.00
N ILE A 121 -2.16 -5.71 -3.05
CA ILE A 121 -2.14 -5.25 -4.44
C ILE A 121 -3.09 -4.04 -4.64
N ILE A 122 -4.33 -4.14 -4.15
CA ILE A 122 -5.35 -3.09 -4.26
C ILE A 122 -4.92 -1.83 -3.50
N LYS A 123 -4.42 -1.98 -2.26
CA LYS A 123 -3.91 -0.89 -1.42
C LYS A 123 -2.73 -0.19 -2.09
N LYS A 124 -1.77 -0.95 -2.63
CA LYS A 124 -0.62 -0.42 -3.37
C LYS A 124 -1.03 0.36 -4.63
N ALA A 125 -2.15 0.01 -5.26
CA ALA A 125 -2.68 0.71 -6.42
C ALA A 125 -3.46 2.00 -6.07
N GLY A 126 -3.69 2.30 -4.79
CA GLY A 126 -4.46 3.48 -4.37
C GLY A 126 -5.95 3.39 -4.72
N VAL A 127 -6.48 2.16 -4.70
CA VAL A 127 -7.88 1.87 -4.94
C VAL A 127 -8.62 1.94 -3.61
N ASN A 128 -9.80 2.58 -3.57
CA ASN A 128 -10.61 2.66 -2.35
C ASN A 128 -11.35 1.35 -2.08
N ASP A 129 -11.94 1.18 -0.89
CA ASP A 129 -12.54 -0.09 -0.47
C ASP A 129 -13.70 -0.56 -1.35
N VAL A 130 -14.55 0.36 -1.83
CA VAL A 130 -15.69 0.02 -2.70
C VAL A 130 -15.20 -0.46 -4.06
N GLN A 131 -14.25 0.27 -4.64
CA GLN A 131 -13.58 -0.11 -5.88
C GLN A 131 -12.80 -1.42 -5.71
N GLY A 132 -12.14 -1.61 -4.57
CA GLY A 132 -11.38 -2.80 -4.23
C GLY A 132 -12.24 -4.04 -4.22
N ARG A 133 -13.40 -4.00 -3.54
CA ARG A 133 -14.39 -5.10 -3.54
C ARG A 133 -14.86 -5.46 -4.95
N LYS A 134 -15.19 -4.46 -5.78
CA LYS A 134 -15.57 -4.69 -7.18
C LYS A 134 -14.44 -5.31 -7.99
N VAL A 135 -13.22 -4.84 -7.80
CA VAL A 135 -12.03 -5.42 -8.46
C VAL A 135 -11.84 -6.87 -8.02
N LYS A 136 -11.97 -7.21 -6.74
CA LYS A 136 -11.89 -8.60 -6.24
C LYS A 136 -12.90 -9.51 -6.94
N ALA A 137 -14.17 -9.12 -6.94
CA ALA A 137 -15.24 -9.85 -7.62
C ALA A 137 -14.96 -10.07 -9.12
N ILE A 138 -14.42 -9.06 -9.82
CA ILE A 138 -14.02 -9.19 -11.23
C ILE A 138 -12.90 -10.24 -11.41
N ASN A 139 -11.96 -10.35 -10.48
CA ASN A 139 -10.91 -11.37 -10.57
C ASN A 139 -11.42 -12.75 -10.24
N GLU A 140 -12.28 -12.88 -9.23
CA GLU A 140 -12.95 -14.14 -8.89
C GLU A 140 -13.70 -14.70 -10.11
N GLN A 141 -14.48 -13.86 -10.80
CA GLN A 141 -15.17 -14.25 -12.04
C GLN A 141 -14.21 -14.67 -13.15
N TYR A 142 -13.11 -13.94 -13.35
CA TYR A 142 -12.06 -14.33 -14.31
C TYR A 142 -11.46 -15.68 -13.95
N ASN A 143 -11.17 -15.88 -12.67
CA ASN A 143 -10.55 -17.08 -12.13
C ASN A 143 -11.43 -18.32 -12.30
N GLU A 144 -12.73 -18.20 -12.03
CA GLU A 144 -13.71 -19.26 -12.25
C GLU A 144 -13.79 -19.65 -13.73
N ARG A 145 -13.88 -18.66 -14.63
CA ARG A 145 -13.88 -18.90 -16.08
C ARG A 145 -12.58 -19.51 -16.57
N ALA A 146 -11.43 -19.04 -16.07
CA ALA A 146 -10.12 -19.58 -16.42
C ALA A 146 -9.95 -21.05 -15.97
N LYS A 147 -10.44 -21.39 -14.76
CA LYS A 147 -10.49 -22.78 -14.29
C LYS A 147 -11.37 -23.64 -15.19
N ALA A 148 -12.58 -23.17 -15.51
CA ALA A 148 -13.51 -23.91 -16.37
C ALA A 148 -12.89 -24.21 -17.74
N LEU A 149 -12.23 -23.24 -18.38
CA LEU A 149 -11.55 -23.43 -19.66
C LEU A 149 -10.44 -24.48 -19.62
N ARG A 150 -9.72 -24.62 -18.50
CA ARG A 150 -8.66 -25.64 -18.37
C ARG A 150 -9.17 -27.04 -18.08
N LEU A 151 -10.33 -27.14 -17.44
CA LEU A 151 -10.98 -28.41 -17.17
C LEU A 151 -11.76 -28.92 -18.38
N ASP A 152 -11.96 -28.08 -19.40
CA ASP A 152 -12.59 -28.46 -20.65
C ASP A 152 -11.64 -29.29 -21.52
N SER A 153 -11.84 -30.61 -21.51
CA SER A 153 -11.06 -31.56 -22.30
C SER A 153 -11.38 -31.52 -23.80
N THR A 154 -12.38 -30.76 -24.23
CA THR A 154 -12.77 -30.65 -25.65
C THR A 154 -11.97 -29.60 -26.40
N MET A 155 -11.28 -28.70 -25.69
CA MET A 155 -10.51 -27.62 -26.27
C MET A 155 -9.02 -27.99 -26.38
N SER A 156 -8.39 -27.61 -27.50
CA SER A 156 -6.93 -27.70 -27.62
C SER A 156 -6.23 -26.67 -26.73
N GLN A 157 -4.96 -26.90 -26.41
CA GLN A 157 -4.18 -25.96 -25.60
C GLN A 157 -4.11 -24.56 -26.23
N GLU A 158 -4.03 -24.47 -27.56
CA GLU A 158 -4.03 -23.20 -28.29
C GLU A 158 -5.38 -22.47 -28.16
N GLN A 159 -6.49 -23.21 -28.25
CA GLN A 159 -7.83 -22.66 -28.04
C GLN A 159 -8.03 -22.18 -26.61
N ILE A 160 -7.58 -22.96 -25.62
CA ILE A 160 -7.60 -22.56 -24.20
C ILE A 160 -6.81 -21.26 -24.01
N THR A 161 -5.60 -21.19 -24.54
CA THR A 161 -4.74 -20.01 -24.36
C THR A 161 -5.33 -18.76 -25.03
N THR A 162 -5.94 -18.92 -26.21
CA THR A 162 -6.66 -17.85 -26.90
C THR A 162 -7.87 -17.36 -26.09
N GLN A 163 -8.69 -18.27 -25.58
CA GLN A 163 -9.83 -17.91 -24.73
C GLN A 163 -9.39 -17.23 -23.43
N LEU A 164 -8.32 -17.71 -22.79
CA LEU A 164 -7.72 -17.09 -21.61
C LEU A 164 -7.27 -15.65 -21.90
N ALA A 165 -6.69 -15.38 -23.08
CA ALA A 165 -6.34 -14.03 -23.50
C ALA A 165 -7.58 -13.14 -23.65
N THR A 166 -8.65 -13.63 -24.29
CA THR A 166 -9.91 -12.89 -24.44
C THR A 166 -10.54 -12.54 -23.09
N ILE A 167 -10.71 -13.52 -22.19
CA ILE A 167 -11.32 -13.25 -20.88
C ILE A 167 -10.44 -12.38 -19.98
N ASN A 168 -9.11 -12.39 -20.19
CA ASN A 168 -8.18 -11.49 -19.51
C ASN A 168 -8.34 -10.04 -19.98
N GLU A 169 -8.55 -9.81 -21.27
CA GLU A 169 -8.87 -8.49 -21.81
C GLU A 169 -10.19 -7.96 -21.26
N GLU A 170 -11.23 -8.79 -21.23
CA GLU A 170 -12.52 -8.46 -20.60
C GLU A 170 -12.34 -8.08 -19.12
N ARG A 171 -11.54 -8.85 -18.38
CA ARG A 171 -11.23 -8.54 -16.98
C ARG A 171 -10.61 -7.15 -16.86
N ARG A 172 -9.58 -6.85 -17.65
CA ARG A 172 -8.88 -5.57 -17.62
C ARG A 172 -9.81 -4.41 -18.02
N ALA A 173 -10.69 -4.61 -18.98
CA ALA A 173 -11.69 -3.62 -19.38
C ALA A 173 -12.65 -3.31 -18.21
N LYS A 174 -13.19 -4.33 -17.54
CA LYS A 174 -14.07 -4.15 -16.37
C LYS A 174 -13.35 -3.47 -15.20
N ILE A 175 -12.10 -3.85 -14.91
CA ILE A 175 -11.29 -3.18 -13.87
C ILE A 175 -11.09 -1.71 -14.24
N LYS A 176 -10.72 -1.43 -15.49
CA LYS A 176 -10.52 -0.06 -15.99
C LYS A 176 -11.79 0.78 -15.87
N GLU A 177 -12.97 0.22 -16.10
CA GLU A 177 -14.25 0.91 -15.90
C GLU A 177 -14.47 1.29 -14.42
N VAL A 178 -14.15 0.39 -13.49
CA VAL A 178 -14.36 0.61 -12.05
C VAL A 178 -13.35 1.60 -11.45
N VAL A 179 -12.07 1.50 -11.82
CA VAL A 179 -10.97 2.24 -11.16
C VAL A 179 -10.31 3.31 -12.03
N GLY A 180 -10.60 3.34 -13.33
CA GLY A 180 -9.94 4.18 -14.31
C GLY A 180 -8.60 3.61 -14.79
N SER A 181 -8.15 4.09 -15.96
CA SER A 181 -6.94 3.62 -16.65
C SER A 181 -5.66 3.68 -15.81
N SER A 182 -5.50 4.73 -14.99
CA SER A 182 -4.28 4.92 -14.19
C SER A 182 -4.16 3.88 -13.07
N LYS A 183 -5.27 3.61 -12.37
CA LYS A 183 -5.29 2.61 -11.29
C LYS A 183 -5.25 1.19 -11.82
N GLU A 184 -5.91 0.89 -12.94
CA GLU A 184 -5.82 -0.41 -13.60
C GLU A 184 -4.36 -0.80 -13.89
N LYS A 185 -3.60 0.10 -14.53
CA LYS A 185 -2.17 -0.13 -14.79
C LYS A 185 -1.35 -0.36 -13.51
N LYS A 186 -1.68 0.35 -12.42
CA LYS A 186 -1.03 0.15 -11.12
C LYS A 186 -1.37 -1.20 -10.50
N ILE A 187 -2.61 -1.66 -10.61
CA ILE A 187 -3.04 -3.01 -10.16
C ILE A 187 -2.24 -4.06 -10.92
N GLU A 188 -2.21 -4.00 -12.26
CA GLU A 188 -1.50 -4.98 -13.08
C GLU A 188 0.01 -4.98 -12.81
N LYS A 189 0.63 -3.81 -12.64
CA LYS A 189 2.04 -3.71 -12.24
C LYS A 189 2.27 -4.28 -10.83
N ALA A 190 1.36 -4.02 -9.89
CA ALA A 190 1.46 -4.53 -8.53
C ALA A 190 1.32 -6.05 -8.49
N ARG A 191 0.41 -6.65 -9.28
CA ARG A 191 0.28 -8.10 -9.47
C ARG A 191 1.55 -8.74 -9.95
N LYS A 192 2.07 -8.28 -11.10
CA LYS A 192 3.33 -8.81 -11.66
C LYS A 192 4.48 -8.69 -10.67
N SER A 193 4.58 -7.55 -9.98
CA SER A 193 5.57 -7.34 -8.92
C SER A 193 5.37 -8.27 -7.72
N TYR A 194 4.14 -8.65 -7.38
CA TYR A 194 3.84 -9.51 -6.25
C TYR A 194 4.16 -10.97 -6.59
N SER A 195 3.70 -11.42 -7.76
CA SER A 195 4.01 -12.74 -8.32
C SER A 195 5.52 -13.00 -8.37
N LEU A 196 6.30 -12.07 -8.95
CA LEU A 196 7.76 -12.20 -9.05
C LEU A 196 8.47 -12.27 -7.70
N LYS A 197 7.92 -11.65 -6.64
CA LYS A 197 8.56 -11.60 -5.32
C LYS A 197 8.21 -12.78 -4.44
N ASN A 198 6.97 -13.24 -4.54
CA ASN A 198 6.42 -14.21 -3.60
C ASN A 198 6.24 -15.60 -4.22
N ASN A 199 6.37 -15.75 -5.54
CA ASN A 199 6.12 -16.99 -6.28
C ASN A 199 4.73 -17.61 -6.03
N ASP A 200 3.79 -16.82 -5.47
CA ASP A 200 2.56 -17.29 -4.83
C ASP A 200 1.30 -16.55 -5.31
N ASP A 201 1.34 -15.91 -6.48
CA ASP A 201 0.12 -15.35 -7.05
C ASP A 201 -0.56 -16.39 -7.95
N HIS A 202 -1.49 -17.14 -7.36
CA HIS A 202 -2.37 -18.07 -8.07
C HIS A 202 -3.09 -17.40 -9.26
N ASP A 203 -3.44 -16.11 -9.12
CA ASP A 203 -4.11 -15.34 -10.17
C ASP A 203 -3.11 -14.94 -11.27
N ALA A 204 -1.86 -14.63 -10.93
CA ALA A 204 -0.82 -14.25 -11.90
C ALA A 204 -0.42 -15.40 -12.83
N LYS A 205 -0.43 -16.65 -12.36
CA LYS A 205 -0.11 -17.81 -13.19
C LYS A 205 -0.99 -17.88 -14.44
N TRP A 206 -2.26 -17.52 -14.33
CA TRP A 206 -3.19 -17.54 -15.48
C TRP A 206 -3.08 -16.31 -16.38
N ILE A 207 -2.63 -15.20 -15.80
CA ILE A 207 -2.40 -13.95 -16.54
C ILE A 207 -1.17 -14.07 -17.44
N ASP A 208 -0.11 -14.72 -16.96
CA ASP A 208 1.14 -14.85 -17.71
C ASP A 208 0.96 -15.78 -18.93
N ASP A 209 0.22 -16.87 -18.79
CA ASP A 209 -0.13 -17.76 -19.92
C ASP A 209 -0.93 -17.02 -21.01
N ALA A 210 -1.89 -16.18 -20.60
CA ALA A 210 -2.64 -15.31 -21.51
C ALA A 210 -1.77 -14.23 -22.19
N ALA A 211 -0.70 -13.77 -21.52
CA ALA A 211 0.20 -12.74 -22.05
C ALA A 211 1.18 -13.29 -23.09
N MET A 212 1.47 -14.59 -23.08
CA MET A 212 2.37 -15.22 -24.06
C MET A 212 1.81 -15.16 -25.49
N VAL A 213 0.50 -15.35 -25.67
CA VAL A 213 -0.18 -15.26 -26.98
C VAL A 213 -0.03 -13.89 -27.64
N LYS A 214 0.07 -12.81 -26.85
CA LYS A 214 0.27 -11.45 -27.38
C LYS A 214 1.70 -11.17 -27.83
N LYS A 215 2.68 -11.96 -27.42
CA LYS A 215 4.07 -11.80 -27.85
C LYS A 215 4.38 -12.55 -29.14
N GLU A 216 3.56 -13.53 -29.50
CA GLU A 216 3.74 -14.36 -30.69
C GLU A 216 3.00 -13.82 -31.93
N LYS A 217 2.27 -12.70 -31.79
CA LYS A 217 1.68 -11.93 -32.90
C LYS A 217 2.44 -10.65 -33.14
#